data_AF-A0A7V8N2C8-F1
#
_entry.id   AF-A0A7V8N2C8-F1
#
_cell.length_a   1.000
_cell.length_b   1.000
_cell.length_c   1.000
_cell.angle_alpha   90.00
_cell.angle_beta   90.00
_cell.angle_gamma   90.00
#
_symmetry.space_group_name_H-M   'P 1'
#
loop_
_entity.id
_entity.type
_entity.pdbx_description
1 polymer ?
#
loop_
_entity_poly.entity_id
_entity_poly.type
_entity_poly.pdbx_seq_one_letter_code
_entity_poly.pdbx_strand_id
1 'polypeptide(L)'
;MTENETVYARLKNVGNPMFLLKMSYDIRKFLQEHQVDFPQTGDFDRVFVEVSDQAFECYDAGVVKLELMPEKGSLVRLSRASLIEIAENLQIEFDKKNDESLLSSLLTELRKIKHLKEYKIILMIIDSSFQTNLKMTELVKIVINQLG
;
A
#
# COMPACT_ATOMS: atom_id res chain seq x y z
N MET A 1 -26.00 26.39 1.25
CA MET A 1 -25.22 25.26 1.79
C MET A 1 -23.84 25.77 2.11
N THR A 2 -23.42 25.64 3.37
CA THR A 2 -22.07 26.01 3.81
C THR A 2 -21.08 24.92 3.40
N GLU A 3 -19.81 25.26 3.17
CA GLU A 3 -18.75 24.29 2.79
C GLU A 3 -18.70 23.05 3.69
N ASN A 4 -19.00 23.22 4.98
CA ASN A 4 -19.03 22.15 5.97
C ASN A 4 -20.14 21.12 5.71
N GLU A 5 -21.30 21.55 5.21
CA GLU A 5 -22.42 20.66 4.87
C GLU A 5 -22.09 19.78 3.66
N THR A 6 -21.35 20.31 2.69
CA THR A 6 -20.88 19.55 1.52
C THR A 6 -19.83 18.50 1.89
N VAL A 7 -18.92 18.80 2.83
CA VAL A 7 -17.93 17.83 3.31
C VAL A 7 -18.62 16.71 4.10
N TYR A 8 -19.55 17.04 4.99
CA TYR A 8 -20.32 16.05 5.74
C TYR A 8 -21.18 15.15 4.84
N ALA A 9 -21.80 15.72 3.80
CA ALA A 9 -22.59 14.96 2.83
C ALA A 9 -21.73 14.01 2.00
N ARG A 10 -20.51 14.45 1.59
CA ARG A 10 -19.54 13.58 0.92
C ARG A 10 -19.04 12.47 1.83
N LEU A 11 -18.76 12.77 3.10
CA LEU A 11 -18.34 11.81 4.12
C LEU A 11 -19.44 10.78 4.46
N LYS A 12 -20.71 11.15 4.39
CA LYS A 12 -21.85 10.24 4.64
C LYS A 12 -21.88 9.05 3.68
N ASN A 13 -21.32 9.21 2.47
CA ASN A 13 -21.23 8.16 1.45
C ASN A 13 -20.01 7.23 1.62
N VAL A 14 -19.09 7.51 2.56
CA VAL A 14 -17.82 6.78 2.75
C VAL A 14 -17.84 5.90 4.02
N GLY A 15 -19.00 5.79 4.69
CA GLY A 15 -19.12 5.15 6.01
C GLY A 15 -18.85 6.14 7.16
N ASN A 16 -18.81 5.63 8.40
CA ASN A 16 -18.63 6.46 9.60
C ASN A 16 -17.34 7.29 9.51
N PRO A 17 -17.40 8.64 9.50
CA PRO A 17 -16.21 9.50 9.36
C PRO A 17 -15.15 9.27 10.44
N MET A 18 -15.57 8.91 11.65
CA MET A 18 -14.65 8.57 12.75
C MET A 18 -13.82 7.32 12.43
N PHE A 19 -14.38 6.38 11.67
CA PHE A 19 -13.66 5.20 11.23
C PHE A 19 -12.51 5.56 10.28
N LEU A 20 -12.75 6.47 9.32
CA LEU A 20 -11.72 6.95 8.40
C LEU A 20 -10.58 7.67 9.11
N LEU A 21 -10.91 8.53 10.07
CA LEU A 21 -9.91 9.23 10.88
C LEU A 21 -9.07 8.26 11.69
N LYS A 22 -9.71 7.24 12.30
CA LYS A 22 -9.00 6.20 13.04
C LYS A 22 -8.09 5.37 12.13
N MET A 23 -8.58 4.95 10.97
CA MET A 23 -7.78 4.23 9.97
C MET A 23 -6.57 5.05 9.53
N SER A 24 -6.77 6.34 9.24
CA SER A 24 -5.68 7.24 8.84
C SER A 24 -4.65 7.42 9.94
N TYR A 25 -5.10 7.51 11.20
CA TYR A 25 -4.22 7.56 12.37
C TYR A 25 -3.42 6.26 12.54
N ASP A 26 -4.08 5.11 12.47
CA ASP A 26 -3.46 3.79 12.61
C ASP A 26 -2.40 3.57 11.52
N ILE A 27 -2.71 3.88 10.25
CA ILE A 27 -1.77 3.78 9.13
C ILE A 27 -0.60 4.75 9.33
N ARG A 28 -0.86 6.02 9.72
CA ARG A 28 0.21 6.99 9.96
C ARG A 28 1.17 6.49 11.04
N LYS A 29 0.63 5.99 12.15
CA LYS A 29 1.44 5.45 13.25
C LYS A 29 2.26 4.26 12.77
N PHE A 30 1.62 3.33 12.05
CA PHE A 30 2.27 2.17 11.47
C PHE A 30 3.46 2.55 10.58
N LEU A 31 3.28 3.50 9.64
CA LEU A 31 4.38 3.98 8.79
C LEU A 31 5.53 4.56 9.60
N GLN A 32 5.24 5.31 10.67
CA GLN A 32 6.26 5.93 11.53
C GLN A 32 7.11 4.89 12.28
N GLU A 33 6.52 3.76 12.65
CA GLU A 33 7.20 2.66 13.37
C GLU A 33 8.07 1.81 12.43
N HIS A 34 7.85 1.89 11.12
CA HIS A 34 8.52 1.07 10.10
C HIS A 34 9.38 1.87 9.11
N GLN A 35 9.88 3.03 9.55
CA GLN A 35 10.73 3.88 8.71
C GLN A 35 12.09 3.24 8.47
N VAL A 36 12.56 3.30 7.22
CA VAL A 36 13.93 2.94 6.84
C VAL A 36 14.62 4.14 6.21
N ASP A 37 15.93 4.27 6.45
CA ASP A 37 16.77 5.27 5.81
C ASP A 37 17.09 4.82 4.37
N PHE A 38 16.24 5.22 3.44
CA PHE A 38 16.42 5.01 2.00
C PHE A 38 16.23 6.34 1.26
N PRO A 39 17.20 6.79 0.44
CA PRO A 39 17.11 8.10 -0.20
C PRO A 39 15.86 8.24 -1.07
N GLN A 40 15.23 9.41 -1.04
CA GLN A 40 13.99 9.68 -1.75
C GLN A 40 14.24 10.60 -2.95
N THR A 41 13.55 10.37 -4.07
CA THR A 41 13.61 11.20 -5.28
C THR A 41 12.52 12.27 -5.32
N GLY A 42 11.42 12.06 -4.58
CA GLY A 42 10.21 12.87 -4.67
C GLY A 42 9.32 12.51 -5.86
N ASP A 43 9.68 11.45 -6.60
CA ASP A 43 8.81 10.81 -7.59
C ASP A 43 7.91 9.80 -6.88
N PHE A 44 6.60 10.01 -7.01
CA PHE A 44 5.55 9.22 -6.37
C PHE A 44 4.69 8.47 -7.39
N ASP A 45 5.06 8.50 -8.67
CA ASP A 45 4.37 7.74 -9.72
C ASP A 45 4.85 6.27 -9.75
N ARG A 46 6.04 6.03 -9.19
CA ARG A 46 6.70 4.72 -9.12
C ARG A 46 7.00 4.37 -7.68
N VAL A 47 6.75 3.12 -7.32
CA VAL A 47 7.13 2.54 -6.03
C VAL A 47 7.97 1.31 -6.27
N PHE A 48 9.16 1.28 -5.68
CA PHE A 48 10.02 0.11 -5.71
C PHE A 48 9.65 -0.80 -4.54
N VAL A 49 9.34 -2.05 -4.86
CA VAL A 49 8.97 -3.08 -3.89
C VAL A 49 10.06 -4.12 -3.81
N GLU A 50 10.55 -4.38 -2.60
CA GLU A 50 11.52 -5.45 -2.34
C GLU A 50 10.82 -6.60 -1.60
N VAL A 51 10.85 -7.79 -2.22
CA VAL A 51 10.28 -9.01 -1.66
C VAL A 51 11.36 -10.08 -1.58
N SER A 52 11.85 -10.35 -0.37
CA SER A 52 12.87 -11.40 -0.13
C SER A 52 14.03 -11.34 -1.14
N ASP A 53 14.70 -10.18 -1.20
CA ASP A 53 15.83 -9.85 -2.08
C ASP A 53 15.50 -9.71 -3.59
N GLN A 54 14.22 -9.79 -3.98
CA GLN A 54 13.80 -9.49 -5.35
C GLN A 54 13.24 -8.08 -5.45
N ALA A 55 13.72 -7.32 -6.44
CA ALA A 55 13.29 -5.96 -6.70
C ALA A 55 12.18 -5.93 -7.76
N PHE A 56 11.16 -5.10 -7.51
CA PHE A 56 10.05 -4.86 -8.42
C PHE A 56 9.79 -3.36 -8.52
N GLU A 57 9.27 -2.92 -9.66
CA GLU A 57 8.71 -1.60 -9.87
C GLU A 57 7.19 -1.72 -9.99
N CYS A 58 6.47 -1.00 -9.14
CA CYS A 58 5.02 -0.87 -9.18
C CYS A 58 4.66 0.53 -9.65
N TYR A 59 3.84 0.60 -10.69
CA TYR A 59 3.35 1.83 -11.30
C TYR A 59 1.93 1.59 -11.84
N ASP A 60 1.29 2.62 -12.38
CA ASP A 60 -0.12 2.51 -12.81
C ASP A 60 -0.35 1.34 -13.78
N ALA A 61 0.54 1.14 -14.77
CA ALA A 61 0.39 0.09 -15.77
C ALA A 61 0.70 -1.34 -15.27
N GLY A 62 1.20 -1.52 -14.05
CA GLY A 62 1.40 -2.84 -13.45
C GLY A 62 2.65 -2.98 -12.60
N VAL A 63 3.12 -4.23 -12.50
CA VAL A 63 4.33 -4.62 -11.77
C VAL A 63 5.33 -5.18 -12.76
N VAL A 64 6.59 -4.78 -12.64
CA VAL A 64 7.68 -5.32 -13.44
C VAL A 64 8.82 -5.73 -12.52
N LYS A 65 9.36 -6.94 -12.72
CA LYS A 65 10.57 -7.37 -12.03
C LYS A 65 11.79 -6.58 -12.51
N LEU A 66 12.61 -6.12 -11.56
CA LEU A 66 13.87 -5.45 -11.81
C LEU A 66 15.04 -6.41 -11.61
N GLU A 67 16.13 -6.18 -12.35
CA GLU A 67 17.39 -6.91 -12.11
C GLU A 67 18.06 -6.46 -10.81
N LEU A 68 17.98 -5.17 -10.50
CA LEU A 68 18.61 -4.55 -9.34
C LEU A 68 17.69 -3.49 -8.72
N MET A 69 17.79 -3.34 -7.40
CA MET A 69 17.10 -2.28 -6.68
C MET A 69 17.75 -0.92 -6.95
N PRO A 70 16.98 0.14 -7.25
CA PRO A 70 17.53 1.49 -7.36
C PRO A 70 18.16 1.97 -6.05
N GLU A 71 19.08 2.94 -6.14
CA GLU A 71 19.74 3.54 -4.97
C GLU A 71 18.86 4.57 -4.24
N LYS A 72 17.77 5.01 -4.87
CA LYS A 72 16.85 6.03 -4.35
C LYS A 72 15.46 5.93 -4.95
N GLY A 73 14.44 6.36 -4.21
CA GLY A 73 13.04 6.43 -4.63
C GLY A 73 12.06 6.08 -3.52
N SER A 74 10.79 5.90 -3.89
CA SER A 74 9.74 5.43 -3.00
C SER A 74 9.89 3.92 -2.77
N LEU A 75 10.15 3.52 -1.52
CA LEU A 75 10.49 2.15 -1.16
C LEU A 75 9.42 1.51 -0.28
N VAL A 76 9.08 0.27 -0.58
CA VAL A 76 8.34 -0.64 0.28
C VAL A 76 9.08 -1.98 0.32
N ARG A 77 9.37 -2.49 1.52
CA ARG A 77 9.93 -3.84 1.73
C ARG A 77 8.98 -4.68 2.55
N LEU A 78 8.98 -5.97 2.27
CA LEU A 78 8.12 -6.94 2.94
C LEU A 78 8.57 -8.37 2.62
N SER A 79 8.20 -9.32 3.48
CA SER A 79 8.48 -10.72 3.23
C SER A 79 7.50 -11.33 2.22
N ARG A 80 7.96 -12.31 1.46
CA ARG A 80 7.08 -13.13 0.61
C ARG A 80 5.98 -13.83 1.42
N ALA A 81 6.29 -14.26 2.64
CA ALA A 81 5.33 -14.90 3.53
C ALA A 81 4.15 -13.98 3.85
N SER A 82 4.43 -12.70 4.17
CA SER A 82 3.39 -11.71 4.43
C SER A 82 2.52 -11.43 3.19
N LEU A 83 3.08 -11.41 1.97
CA LEU A 83 2.27 -11.27 0.74
C LEU A 83 1.31 -12.45 0.54
N ILE A 84 1.82 -13.66 0.72
CA ILE A 84 1.01 -14.89 0.60
C ILE A 84 -0.12 -14.85 1.62
N GLU A 85 0.17 -14.48 2.86
CA GLU A 85 -0.83 -14.40 3.93
C GLU A 85 -1.89 -13.33 3.64
N ILE A 86 -1.50 -12.16 3.09
CA ILE A 86 -2.47 -11.16 2.62
C ILE A 86 -3.35 -11.74 1.52
N ALA A 87 -2.74 -12.36 0.50
CA ALA A 87 -3.48 -12.88 -0.64
C ALA A 87 -4.46 -14.00 -0.22
N GLU A 88 -4.05 -14.87 0.70
CA GLU A 88 -4.91 -15.90 1.28
C GLU A 88 -6.02 -15.29 2.14
N ASN A 89 -5.74 -14.25 2.93
CA ASN A 89 -6.74 -13.53 3.72
C ASN A 89 -7.82 -12.87 2.84
N LEU A 90 -7.39 -12.29 1.72
CA LEU A 90 -8.25 -11.63 0.74
C LEU A 90 -8.86 -12.60 -0.29
N GLN A 91 -8.57 -13.90 -0.19
CA GLN A 91 -9.05 -14.94 -1.12
C GLN A 91 -8.70 -14.67 -2.59
N ILE A 92 -7.51 -14.12 -2.83
CA ILE A 92 -7.01 -13.76 -4.16
C ILE A 92 -6.37 -14.98 -4.80
N GLU A 93 -6.66 -15.24 -6.08
CA GLU A 93 -5.96 -16.25 -6.86
C GLU A 93 -4.62 -15.73 -7.38
N PHE A 94 -3.55 -16.51 -7.18
CA PHE A 94 -2.20 -16.18 -7.62
C PHE A 94 -1.35 -17.43 -7.85
N ASP A 95 -0.32 -17.32 -8.68
CA ASP A 95 0.72 -18.34 -8.77
C ASP A 95 1.66 -18.24 -7.56
N LYS A 96 1.60 -19.23 -6.67
CA LYS A 96 2.44 -19.29 -5.46
C LYS A 96 3.94 -19.26 -5.76
N LYS A 97 4.39 -19.51 -6.99
CA LYS A 97 5.80 -19.51 -7.39
C LYS A 97 6.28 -18.20 -8.01
N ASN A 98 5.38 -17.32 -8.46
CA ASN A 98 5.72 -16.10 -9.19
C ASN A 98 5.35 -14.84 -8.40
N ASP A 99 6.36 -14.17 -7.84
CA ASP A 99 6.18 -12.97 -7.01
C ASP A 99 5.65 -11.75 -7.82
N GLU A 100 5.98 -11.64 -9.11
CA GLU A 100 5.45 -10.59 -9.99
C GLU A 100 3.94 -10.78 -10.20
N SER A 101 3.51 -12.03 -10.42
CA SER A 101 2.09 -12.38 -10.54
C SER A 101 1.34 -12.15 -9.23
N LEU A 102 1.94 -12.52 -8.09
CA LEU A 102 1.36 -12.31 -6.77
C LEU A 102 1.16 -10.81 -6.48
N LEU A 103 2.19 -9.99 -6.70
CA LEU A 103 2.11 -8.54 -6.53
C LEU A 103 1.08 -7.92 -7.47
N SER A 104 1.05 -8.34 -8.75
CA SER A 104 0.07 -7.85 -9.73
C SER A 104 -1.37 -8.19 -9.34
N SER A 105 -1.63 -9.43 -8.91
CA SER A 105 -2.95 -9.85 -8.42
C SER A 105 -3.36 -9.06 -7.17
N LEU A 106 -2.44 -8.90 -6.21
CA LEU A 106 -2.69 -8.12 -5.00
C LEU A 106 -3.03 -6.66 -5.30
N LEU A 107 -2.21 -5.98 -6.12
CA LEU A 107 -2.49 -4.60 -6.50
C LEU A 107 -3.85 -4.48 -7.19
N THR A 108 -4.14 -5.37 -8.14
CA THR A 108 -5.40 -5.38 -8.90
C THR A 108 -6.62 -5.53 -7.97
N GLU A 109 -6.57 -6.45 -7.02
CA GLU A 109 -7.67 -6.69 -6.10
C GLU A 109 -7.78 -5.60 -5.03
N LEU A 110 -6.67 -5.11 -4.49
CA LEU A 110 -6.66 -3.95 -3.58
C LEU A 110 -7.32 -2.71 -4.21
N ARG A 111 -7.21 -2.50 -5.53
CA ARG A 111 -7.94 -1.43 -6.25
C ARG A 111 -9.46 -1.61 -6.19
N LYS A 112 -9.94 -2.86 -6.11
CA LYS A 112 -11.37 -3.22 -6.13
C LYS A 112 -11.99 -3.26 -4.73
N ILE A 113 -11.19 -3.37 -3.67
CA ILE A 113 -11.70 -3.47 -2.29
C ILE A 113 -12.42 -2.17 -1.91
N LYS A 114 -13.74 -2.28 -1.80
CA LYS A 114 -14.61 -1.18 -1.32
C LYS A 114 -14.77 -1.18 0.21
N HIS A 115 -14.32 -2.24 0.88
CA HIS A 115 -14.56 -2.46 2.30
C HIS A 115 -13.31 -2.20 3.13
N LEU A 116 -13.24 -0.99 3.67
CA LEU A 116 -12.15 -0.49 4.50
C LEU A 116 -11.94 -1.22 5.84
N LYS A 117 -12.59 -2.36 6.10
CA LYS A 117 -12.57 -3.04 7.41
C LYS A 117 -11.35 -3.95 7.61
N GLU A 118 -10.72 -4.39 6.52
CA GLU A 118 -9.63 -5.38 6.56
C GLU A 118 -8.24 -4.76 6.77
N TYR A 119 -8.12 -3.42 6.74
CA TYR A 119 -6.82 -2.74 6.85
C TYR A 119 -6.04 -3.16 8.09
N LYS A 120 -6.70 -3.37 9.24
CA LYS A 120 -6.01 -3.77 10.48
C LYS A 120 -5.38 -5.15 10.37
N ILE A 121 -6.06 -6.08 9.70
CA ILE A 121 -5.55 -7.42 9.50
C ILE A 121 -4.31 -7.35 8.59
N ILE A 122 -4.39 -6.57 7.51
CA ILE A 122 -3.25 -6.34 6.61
C ILE A 122 -2.06 -5.73 7.37
N LEU A 123 -2.28 -4.68 8.18
CA LEU A 123 -1.22 -4.08 8.98
C LEU A 123 -0.60 -5.08 9.95
N MET A 124 -1.42 -5.92 10.61
CA MET A 124 -0.93 -6.96 11.51
C MET A 124 -0.09 -8.04 10.79
N ILE A 125 -0.51 -8.46 9.59
CA ILE A 125 0.21 -9.49 8.81
C ILE A 125 1.59 -9.00 8.39
N ILE A 126 1.70 -7.72 7.99
CA ILE A 126 2.95 -7.19 7.44
C ILE A 126 3.89 -6.61 8.51
N ASP A 127 3.38 -6.29 9.71
CA ASP A 127 4.11 -5.61 10.81
C ASP A 127 5.54 -6.09 10.98
N SER A 128 5.75 -7.40 11.14
CA SER A 128 7.08 -7.96 11.41
C SER A 128 8.11 -7.83 10.28
N SER A 129 7.68 -7.57 9.03
CA SER A 129 8.56 -7.55 7.86
C SER A 129 8.48 -6.26 7.03
N PHE A 130 7.54 -5.38 7.35
CA PHE A 130 7.30 -4.18 6.57
C PHE A 130 8.35 -3.10 6.84
N GLN A 131 8.85 -2.47 5.79
CA GLN A 131 9.66 -1.25 5.90
C GLN A 131 9.32 -0.29 4.78
N THR A 132 9.44 1.01 5.03
CA THR A 132 9.23 2.04 4.01
C THR A 132 9.96 3.33 4.34
N ASN A 133 10.28 4.14 3.34
CA ASN A 133 10.73 5.52 3.55
C ASN A 133 9.59 6.54 3.33
N LEU A 134 8.35 6.06 3.15
CA LEU A 134 7.20 6.89 2.86
C LEU A 134 6.54 7.41 4.13
N LYS A 135 6.21 8.70 4.12
CA LYS A 135 5.28 9.32 5.07
C LYS A 135 3.85 9.14 4.59
N MET A 136 2.89 9.30 5.49
CA MET A 136 1.46 9.22 5.16
C MET A 136 1.06 10.13 3.99
N THR A 137 1.61 11.35 3.92
CA THR A 137 1.34 12.29 2.83
C THR A 137 1.86 11.83 1.48
N GLU A 138 2.91 11.01 1.47
CA GLU A 138 3.56 10.48 0.26
C GLU A 138 2.86 9.19 -0.17
N LEU A 139 2.52 8.32 0.78
CA LEU A 139 1.67 7.15 0.54
C LEU A 139 0.33 7.56 -0.08
N VAL A 140 -0.32 8.63 0.42
CA VAL A 140 -1.58 9.13 -0.14
C VAL A 140 -1.39 9.59 -1.60
N LYS A 141 -0.26 10.22 -1.95
CA LYS A 141 0.01 10.62 -3.34
C LYS A 141 0.16 9.40 -4.24
N ILE A 142 0.93 8.40 -3.81
CA ILE A 142 1.10 7.13 -4.54
C ILE A 142 -0.27 6.48 -4.77
N VAL A 143 -1.08 6.35 -3.73
CA VAL A 143 -2.42 5.75 -3.80
C VAL A 143 -3.30 6.52 -4.78
N ILE A 144 -3.28 7.85 -4.77
CA ILE A 144 -4.03 8.67 -5.72
C ILE A 144 -3.53 8.49 -7.15
N ASN A 145 -2.21 8.43 -7.36
CA ASN A 145 -1.62 8.31 -8.70
C ASN A 145 -1.74 6.88 -9.27
N GLN A 146 -1.82 5.86 -8.43
CA GLN A 146 -1.90 4.45 -8.84
C GLN A 146 -3.31 3.87 -8.81
N LEU A 147 -4.25 4.46 -8.07
CA LEU A 147 -5.64 3.99 -7.95
C LEU A 147 -6.68 4.97 -8.50
N GLY A 148 -6.29 6.22 -8.78
CA GLY A 148 -7.17 7.25 -9.36
C GLY A 148 -7.27 7.13 -10.87
#